data_AF-A0A1I3JRV8-F1
#
_entry.id   AF-A0A1I3JRV8-F1
#
_cell.length_a   1.000
_cell.length_b   1.000
_cell.length_c   1.000
_cell.angle_alpha   90.00
_cell.angle_beta   90.00
_cell.angle_gamma   90.00
#
_symmetry.space_group_name_H-M   'P 1'
#
loop_
_entity.id
_entity.type
_entity.pdbx_description
1 polymer ?
#
loop_
_entity_poly.entity_id
_entity_poly.type
_entity_poly.pdbx_seq_one_letter_code
_entity_poly.pdbx_strand_id
1 'polypeptide(L)'
;MGAPKVGDITGLPPAVALRQARGGGSTRSSVGTVTHLSNVLRMLFSRAGAYPPGAEHLDSDSFSPNTPIGACPHCHGLGRVHTVSEESLVPDPGLSIREGAVAAWPGAWQGKNYRDILVELGVDVDRPWSELPAERREWILMTDEQPVVTVHPVRDPGKVARDYQGTFSSARRYVLHTYATTKSASLRARAARFLLSSPCPVCGGRRLRPEALAVRFAGRDITEMAALPLRLAGTARHHPAQPPRPGCALPAGHLHRGHGRLGLGEEHAGEPGADRRRR
;
A
#
# COMPACT_ATOMS: atom_id res chain seq x y z
N MET A 1 -31.24 -48.80 -3.96
CA MET A 1 -30.22 -49.57 -3.24
C MET A 1 -29.52 -48.62 -2.29
N GLY A 2 -29.67 -48.82 -0.98
CA GLY A 2 -29.09 -47.95 0.04
C GLY A 2 -27.58 -48.16 0.19
N ALA A 3 -26.87 -47.14 0.68
CA ALA A 3 -25.45 -47.23 0.95
C ALA A 3 -25.14 -48.44 1.88
N PRO A 4 -24.08 -49.22 1.61
CA PRO A 4 -23.76 -50.40 2.39
C PRO A 4 -23.43 -50.04 3.85
N LYS A 5 -23.89 -50.86 4.79
CA LYS A 5 -23.54 -50.75 6.22
C LYS A 5 -22.11 -51.25 6.41
N VAL A 6 -21.14 -50.34 6.39
CA VAL A 6 -19.73 -50.66 6.65
C VAL A 6 -19.46 -50.50 8.15
N GLY A 7 -18.84 -51.53 8.76
CA GLY A 7 -18.55 -51.56 10.19
C GLY A 7 -17.25 -50.84 10.59
N ASP A 8 -16.21 -50.93 9.77
CA ASP A 8 -14.95 -50.20 9.98
C ASP A 8 -14.18 -50.05 8.66
N ILE A 9 -13.39 -48.96 8.53
CA ILE A 9 -12.54 -48.69 7.35
C ILE A 9 -11.13 -48.38 7.84
N THR A 10 -10.17 -49.26 7.52
CA THR A 10 -8.75 -49.10 7.85
C THR A 10 -7.93 -48.81 6.60
N GLY A 11 -6.77 -48.14 6.76
CA GLY A 11 -5.86 -47.86 5.64
C GLY A 11 -6.19 -46.62 4.80
N LEU A 12 -7.12 -45.75 5.26
CA LEU A 12 -7.29 -44.44 4.64
C LEU A 12 -6.04 -43.58 4.95
N PRO A 13 -5.30 -43.10 3.94
CA PRO A 13 -4.25 -42.13 4.18
C PRO A 13 -4.88 -40.86 4.80
N PRO A 14 -4.15 -40.12 5.64
CA PRO A 14 -4.70 -38.93 6.28
C PRO A 14 -5.26 -37.98 5.21
N ALA A 15 -6.56 -37.72 5.29
CA ALA A 15 -7.22 -36.78 4.40
C ALA A 15 -6.79 -35.36 4.80
N VAL A 16 -5.81 -34.81 4.09
CA VAL A 16 -5.41 -33.41 4.26
C VAL A 16 -6.29 -32.56 3.36
N ALA A 17 -7.28 -31.90 3.96
CA ALA A 17 -8.09 -30.91 3.27
C ALA A 17 -7.26 -29.63 3.03
N LEU A 18 -6.60 -29.54 1.87
CA LEU A 18 -5.94 -28.31 1.42
C LEU A 18 -7.02 -27.34 0.93
N ARG A 19 -7.54 -26.52 1.84
CA ARG A 19 -8.42 -25.41 1.45
C ARG A 19 -7.57 -24.40 0.69
N GLN A 20 -7.76 -24.30 -0.62
CA GLN A 20 -7.14 -23.27 -1.43
C GLN A 20 -7.71 -21.92 -0.98
N ALA A 21 -7.03 -21.26 -0.05
CA ALA A 21 -7.38 -19.92 0.37
C ALA A 21 -7.10 -19.00 -0.82
N ARG A 22 -8.15 -18.68 -1.59
CA ARG A 22 -8.14 -17.54 -2.50
C ARG A 22 -8.13 -16.28 -1.63
N GLY A 23 -6.98 -15.98 -1.03
CA GLY A 23 -6.77 -14.74 -0.32
C GLY A 23 -7.03 -13.60 -1.30
N GLY A 24 -8.00 -12.75 -1.00
CA GLY A 24 -8.23 -11.54 -1.79
C GLY A 24 -6.92 -10.75 -1.88
N GLY A 25 -6.52 -10.39 -3.09
CA GLY A 25 -5.33 -9.58 -3.30
C GLY A 25 -5.51 -8.23 -2.61
N SER A 26 -4.69 -7.94 -1.60
CA SER A 26 -4.49 -6.57 -1.15
C SER A 26 -3.36 -5.95 -1.96
N THR A 27 -3.26 -4.63 -2.00
CA THR A 27 -2.11 -3.92 -2.60
C THR A 27 -0.76 -4.30 -1.97
N ARG A 28 -0.77 -5.05 -0.85
CA ARG A 28 0.42 -5.53 -0.14
C ARG A 28 0.79 -6.99 -0.46
N SER A 29 -0.05 -7.70 -1.20
CA SER A 29 0.16 -9.12 -1.55
C SER A 29 1.34 -9.26 -2.53
N SER A 30 2.19 -10.26 -2.30
CA SER A 30 3.29 -10.63 -3.19
C SER A 30 3.21 -12.11 -3.55
N VAL A 31 3.93 -12.55 -4.58
CA VAL A 31 4.06 -13.98 -4.91
C VAL A 31 4.53 -14.78 -3.69
N GLY A 32 5.48 -14.26 -2.92
CA GLY A 32 5.96 -14.90 -1.68
C GLY A 32 4.88 -15.03 -0.61
N THR A 33 3.96 -14.07 -0.51
CA THR A 33 2.82 -14.11 0.43
C THR A 33 1.77 -15.11 -0.02
N VAL A 34 1.44 -15.15 -1.32
CA VAL A 34 0.44 -16.06 -1.88
C VAL A 34 0.92 -17.52 -1.84
N THR A 35 2.21 -17.76 -2.03
CA THR A 35 2.83 -19.10 -2.00
C THR A 35 3.30 -19.54 -0.61
N HIS A 36 3.13 -18.69 0.42
CA HIS A 36 3.68 -18.87 1.76
C HIS A 36 5.22 -19.00 1.85
N LEU A 37 5.97 -18.81 0.76
CA LEU A 37 7.43 -18.77 0.78
C LEU A 37 7.96 -17.67 1.73
N SER A 38 7.22 -16.57 1.89
CA SER A 38 7.56 -15.54 2.86
C SER A 38 7.60 -16.09 4.29
N ASN A 39 6.76 -17.06 4.66
CA ASN A 39 6.74 -17.61 6.01
C ASN A 39 8.01 -18.41 6.31
N VAL A 40 8.44 -19.24 5.35
CA VAL A 40 9.69 -20.00 5.47
C VAL A 40 10.88 -19.06 5.58
N LEU A 41 10.93 -18.03 4.74
CA LEU A 41 12.01 -17.04 4.76
C LEU A 41 12.06 -16.27 6.09
N ARG A 42 10.91 -15.88 6.63
CA ARG A 42 10.81 -15.20 7.94
C ARG A 42 11.29 -16.09 9.08
N MET A 43 10.93 -17.38 9.06
CA MET A 43 11.44 -18.35 10.05
C MET A 43 12.95 -18.56 9.93
N LEU A 44 13.48 -18.60 8.70
CA LEU A 44 14.91 -18.72 8.45
C LEU A 44 15.68 -17.55 9.09
N PHE A 45 15.25 -16.30 8.85
CA PHE A 45 15.91 -15.13 9.41
C PHE A 45 15.78 -15.04 10.94
N SER A 46 14.59 -15.38 11.47
CA SER A 46 14.38 -15.43 12.92
C SER A 46 15.32 -16.44 13.59
N ARG A 47 15.39 -17.68 13.09
CA ARG A 47 16.10 -18.78 13.77
C ARG A 47 17.57 -18.94 13.40
N ALA A 48 17.95 -18.62 12.17
CA ALA A 48 19.28 -18.89 11.62
C ALA A 48 19.96 -17.62 11.07
N GLY A 49 19.34 -16.45 11.19
CA GLY A 49 19.98 -15.19 10.86
C GLY A 49 21.12 -14.85 11.82
N ALA A 50 22.16 -14.22 11.28
CA ALA A 50 23.21 -13.57 12.06
C ALA A 50 22.71 -12.20 12.52
N TYR A 51 22.61 -12.02 13.83
CA TYR A 51 22.19 -10.78 14.48
C TYR A 51 23.41 -9.90 14.78
N PRO A 52 23.27 -8.56 14.71
CA PRO A 52 24.29 -7.65 15.22
C PRO A 52 24.61 -7.91 16.71
N PRO A 53 25.85 -7.67 17.17
CA PRO A 53 26.18 -7.78 18.59
C PRO A 53 25.25 -6.92 19.46
N GLY A 54 24.70 -7.52 20.52
CA GLY A 54 23.80 -6.82 21.45
C GLY A 54 22.36 -6.65 20.97
N ALA A 55 22.01 -7.09 19.76
CA ALA A 55 20.63 -7.04 19.27
C ALA A 55 19.74 -8.07 19.99
N GLU A 56 18.49 -7.69 20.24
CA GLU A 56 17.46 -8.61 20.74
C GLU A 56 17.09 -9.65 19.67
N HIS A 57 16.70 -10.84 20.11
CA HIS A 57 16.17 -11.85 19.21
C HIS A 57 14.82 -11.43 18.64
N LEU A 58 14.63 -11.63 17.34
CA LEU A 58 13.40 -11.27 16.65
C LEU A 58 12.63 -12.53 16.23
N ASP A 59 11.36 -12.58 16.61
CA ASP A 59 10.45 -13.60 16.11
C ASP A 59 10.15 -13.41 14.62
N SER A 60 9.63 -14.46 13.98
CA SER A 60 9.32 -14.45 12.55
C SER A 60 8.34 -13.33 12.14
N ASP A 61 7.52 -12.81 13.06
CA ASP A 61 6.61 -11.68 12.82
C ASP A 61 7.33 -10.35 12.62
N SER A 62 8.50 -10.15 13.21
CA SER A 62 9.32 -8.96 12.99
C SER A 62 9.87 -8.86 11.57
N PHE A 63 9.87 -9.97 10.82
CA PHE A 63 10.33 -10.05 9.44
C PHE A 63 9.19 -9.93 8.41
N SER A 64 8.00 -9.49 8.83
CA SER A 64 6.84 -9.33 7.96
C SER A 64 6.46 -7.86 7.78
N PRO A 65 6.32 -7.35 6.54
CA PRO A 65 5.79 -6.00 6.33
C PRO A 65 4.27 -5.92 6.55
N ASN A 66 3.62 -7.04 6.86
CA ASN A 66 2.17 -7.13 7.07
C ASN A 66 1.79 -7.24 8.55
N THR A 67 2.76 -7.29 9.47
CA THR A 67 2.53 -7.27 10.93
C THR A 67 2.88 -5.89 11.48
N PRO A 68 2.19 -5.41 12.53
CA PRO A 68 2.54 -4.13 13.17
C PRO A 68 3.98 -4.10 13.73
N ILE A 69 4.46 -5.25 14.22
CA ILE A 69 5.80 -5.36 14.80
C ILE A 69 6.93 -5.39 13.76
N GLY A 70 6.69 -5.96 12.56
CA GLY A 70 7.71 -6.04 11.51
C GLY A 70 7.67 -4.89 10.50
N ALA A 71 6.50 -4.31 10.26
CA ALA A 71 6.34 -3.21 9.32
C ALA A 71 7.12 -1.97 9.73
N CYS A 72 7.75 -1.31 8.76
CA CYS A 72 8.35 0.01 8.95
C CYS A 72 7.28 0.97 9.52
N PRO A 73 7.53 1.65 10.66
CA PRO A 73 6.53 2.50 11.32
C PRO A 73 6.18 3.74 10.49
N HIS A 74 7.09 4.19 9.62
CA HIS A 74 6.89 5.39 8.81
C HIS A 74 5.95 5.16 7.62
N CYS A 75 6.07 4.04 6.92
CA CYS A 75 5.23 3.72 5.75
C CYS A 75 4.23 2.59 6.02
N HIS A 76 4.13 2.11 7.25
CA HIS A 76 3.27 0.99 7.66
C HIS A 76 3.37 -0.24 6.75
N GLY A 77 4.60 -0.59 6.33
CA GLY A 77 4.85 -1.74 5.47
C GLY A 77 4.53 -1.55 3.98
N LEU A 78 4.19 -0.34 3.53
CA LEU A 78 3.99 -0.03 2.10
C LEU A 78 5.31 0.07 1.32
N GLY A 79 6.37 0.56 1.96
CA GLY A 79 7.68 0.81 1.34
C GLY A 79 7.76 2.11 0.56
N ARG A 80 6.62 2.78 0.35
CA ARG A 80 6.55 4.09 -0.30
C ARG A 80 5.82 5.07 0.61
N VAL A 81 6.12 6.34 0.41
CA VAL A 81 5.37 7.44 1.02
C VAL A 81 4.61 8.15 -0.09
N HIS A 82 3.43 8.65 0.25
CA HIS A 82 2.59 9.41 -0.66
C HIS A 82 2.60 10.86 -0.20
N THR A 83 3.02 11.75 -1.09
CA THR A 83 3.08 13.19 -0.88
C THR A 83 2.31 13.88 -2.00
N VAL A 84 2.10 15.18 -1.88
CA VAL A 84 1.49 16.04 -2.89
C VAL A 84 2.35 17.28 -3.04
N SER A 85 2.31 17.94 -4.19
CA SER A 85 2.93 19.24 -4.43
C SER A 85 1.88 20.23 -4.92
N GLU A 86 2.20 21.52 -4.92
CA GLU A 86 1.34 22.51 -5.56
C GLU A 86 1.08 22.18 -7.03
N GLU A 87 2.12 21.84 -7.79
CA GLU A 87 2.02 21.43 -9.19
C GLU A 87 1.12 20.19 -9.38
N SER A 88 1.19 19.21 -8.48
CA SER A 88 0.32 18.05 -8.57
C SER A 88 -1.13 18.40 -8.25
N LEU A 89 -1.39 19.34 -7.34
CA LEU A 89 -2.74 19.72 -6.92
C LEU A 89 -3.40 20.76 -7.85
N VAL A 90 -2.58 21.62 -8.48
CA VAL A 90 -2.94 22.76 -9.33
C VAL A 90 -2.13 22.71 -10.64
N PRO A 91 -2.55 21.89 -11.62
CA PRO A 91 -1.79 21.72 -12.87
C PRO A 91 -1.77 22.97 -13.76
N ASP A 92 -2.81 23.81 -13.66
CA ASP A 92 -2.91 25.07 -14.41
C ASP A 92 -3.10 26.25 -13.43
N PRO A 93 -2.03 26.98 -13.10
CA PRO A 93 -2.08 28.10 -12.18
C PRO A 93 -2.59 29.40 -12.84
N GLY A 94 -2.90 29.37 -14.14
CA GLY A 94 -3.54 30.49 -14.85
C GLY A 94 -5.04 30.57 -14.60
N LEU A 95 -5.67 29.46 -14.21
CA LEU A 95 -7.09 29.42 -13.85
C LEU A 95 -7.33 30.05 -12.47
N SER A 96 -8.52 30.60 -12.28
CA SER A 96 -9.02 30.96 -10.95
C SER A 96 -9.54 29.74 -10.17
N ILE A 97 -9.75 29.90 -8.86
CA ILE A 97 -10.38 28.84 -8.05
C ILE A 97 -11.79 28.52 -8.56
N ARG A 98 -12.54 29.53 -9.03
CA ARG A 98 -13.88 29.34 -9.59
C ARG A 98 -13.87 28.52 -10.89
N GLU A 99 -12.86 28.72 -11.72
CA GLU A 99 -12.65 27.99 -12.99
C GLU A 99 -12.04 26.60 -12.78
N GLY A 100 -11.64 26.26 -11.55
CA GLY A 100 -11.20 24.93 -11.18
C GLY A 100 -9.69 24.74 -11.13
N ALA A 101 -8.92 25.80 -10.82
CA ALA A 101 -7.47 25.70 -10.62
C ALA A 101 -7.06 24.55 -9.68
N VAL A 102 -7.76 24.38 -8.55
CA VAL A 102 -7.54 23.29 -7.60
C VAL A 102 -8.18 21.99 -8.11
N ALA A 103 -7.56 21.38 -9.12
CA ALA A 103 -8.04 20.16 -9.79
C ALA A 103 -8.20 18.97 -8.84
N ALA A 104 -7.45 18.96 -7.74
CA ALA A 104 -7.46 17.93 -6.71
C ALA A 104 -8.76 17.87 -5.89
N TRP A 105 -9.53 18.95 -5.83
CA TRP A 105 -10.73 19.02 -5.02
C TRP A 105 -11.87 18.10 -5.51
N PRO A 106 -12.82 17.77 -4.60
CA PRO A 106 -14.02 17.03 -4.98
C PRO A 106 -14.83 17.81 -6.02
N GLY A 107 -15.49 17.08 -6.90
CA GLY A 107 -16.50 17.68 -7.78
C GLY A 107 -17.82 17.96 -7.05
N ALA A 108 -18.80 18.43 -7.82
CA ALA A 108 -20.19 18.62 -7.38
C ALA A 108 -20.30 19.55 -6.15
N TRP A 109 -21.10 19.17 -5.17
CA TRP A 109 -21.46 20.04 -4.05
C TRP A 109 -20.29 20.35 -3.12
N GLN A 110 -19.39 19.41 -2.83
CA GLN A 110 -18.28 19.66 -1.91
C GLN A 110 -17.24 20.64 -2.47
N GLY A 111 -16.91 20.54 -3.77
CA GLY A 111 -16.02 21.52 -4.39
C GLY A 111 -16.62 22.93 -4.36
N LYS A 112 -17.93 23.04 -4.63
CA LYS A 112 -18.67 24.29 -4.47
C LYS A 112 -18.59 24.79 -3.02
N ASN A 113 -18.79 23.91 -2.04
CA ASN A 113 -18.74 24.29 -0.62
C ASN A 113 -17.36 24.85 -0.24
N TYR A 114 -16.25 24.21 -0.62
CA TYR A 114 -14.92 24.72 -0.32
C TYR A 114 -14.68 26.10 -0.92
N ARG A 115 -15.11 26.32 -2.17
CA ARG A 115 -15.05 27.65 -2.79
C ARG A 115 -15.89 28.68 -2.03
N ASP A 116 -17.13 28.33 -1.69
CA ASP A 116 -18.03 29.27 -0.99
C ASP A 116 -17.49 29.60 0.43
N ILE A 117 -16.83 28.64 1.12
CA ILE A 117 -16.10 28.91 2.37
C ILE A 117 -14.93 29.88 2.15
N LEU A 118 -14.15 29.68 1.09
CA LEU A 118 -13.03 30.58 0.79
C LEU A 118 -13.50 32.02 0.52
N VAL A 119 -14.65 32.19 -0.13
CA VAL A 119 -15.26 33.52 -0.34
C VAL A 119 -15.55 34.19 1.02
N GLU A 120 -16.16 33.47 1.96
CA GLU A 120 -16.44 34.02 3.30
C GLU A 120 -15.18 34.31 4.12
N LEU A 121 -14.10 33.57 3.88
CA LEU A 121 -12.80 33.85 4.46
C LEU A 121 -12.06 35.01 3.77
N GLY A 122 -12.69 35.68 2.79
CA GLY A 122 -12.14 36.82 2.07
C GLY A 122 -11.05 36.42 1.06
N VAL A 123 -11.13 35.23 0.47
CA VAL A 123 -10.26 34.85 -0.67
C VAL A 123 -10.92 35.31 -1.96
N ASP A 124 -10.15 35.99 -2.80
CA ASP A 124 -10.54 36.28 -4.18
C ASP A 124 -10.47 35.00 -5.01
N VAL A 125 -11.62 34.37 -5.25
CA VAL A 125 -11.73 33.09 -5.98
C VAL A 125 -11.81 33.26 -7.50
N ASP A 126 -11.87 34.50 -7.97
CA ASP A 126 -12.03 34.88 -9.38
C ASP A 126 -10.71 35.32 -10.02
N ARG A 127 -9.71 35.65 -9.20
CA ARG A 127 -8.33 35.90 -9.64
C ARG A 127 -7.61 34.62 -10.07
N PRO A 128 -6.73 34.66 -11.08
CA PRO A 128 -5.81 33.57 -11.40
C PRO A 128 -5.04 33.07 -10.17
N TRP A 129 -4.91 31.75 -10.03
CA TRP A 129 -4.28 31.12 -8.88
C TRP A 129 -2.87 31.66 -8.62
N SER A 130 -2.05 31.78 -9.67
CA SER A 130 -0.69 32.32 -9.62
C SER A 130 -0.57 33.72 -9.02
N GLU A 131 -1.63 34.53 -9.09
CA GLU A 131 -1.64 35.90 -8.55
C GLU A 131 -2.11 35.98 -7.09
N LEU A 132 -2.52 34.85 -6.50
CA LEU A 132 -2.84 34.78 -5.08
C LEU A 132 -1.56 34.83 -4.23
N PRO A 133 -1.59 35.49 -3.05
CA PRO A 133 -0.47 35.50 -2.13
C PRO A 133 -0.01 34.07 -1.80
N ALA A 134 1.31 33.85 -1.77
CA ALA A 134 1.89 32.51 -1.54
C ALA A 134 1.41 31.88 -0.22
N GLU A 135 1.30 32.67 0.86
CA GLU A 135 0.77 32.21 2.15
C GLU A 135 -0.68 31.72 2.04
N ARG A 136 -1.50 32.38 1.22
CA ARG A 136 -2.89 32.01 0.99
C ARG A 136 -2.99 30.70 0.20
N ARG A 137 -2.17 30.57 -0.86
CA ARG A 137 -2.05 29.34 -1.65
C ARG A 137 -1.61 28.16 -0.78
N GLU A 138 -0.56 28.35 0.01
CA GLU A 138 -0.05 27.33 0.94
C GLU A 138 -1.12 26.91 1.95
N TRP A 139 -1.83 27.86 2.55
CA TRP A 139 -2.90 27.55 3.50
C TRP A 139 -4.02 26.73 2.84
N ILE A 140 -4.49 27.12 1.65
CA ILE A 140 -5.53 26.41 0.91
C ILE A 140 -5.10 24.97 0.57
N LEU A 141 -3.84 24.77 0.20
CA LEU A 141 -3.34 23.47 -0.25
C LEU A 141 -2.91 22.55 0.88
N MET A 142 -2.24 23.07 1.91
CA MET A 142 -1.42 22.27 2.83
C MET A 142 -1.85 22.33 4.30
N THR A 143 -2.70 23.29 4.71
CA THR A 143 -3.08 23.44 6.12
C THR A 143 -3.70 22.17 6.71
N ASP A 144 -3.44 21.93 8.00
CA ASP A 144 -4.11 20.90 8.80
C ASP A 144 -5.35 21.46 9.53
N GLU A 145 -5.59 22.77 9.44
CA GLU A 145 -6.79 23.43 9.96
C GLU A 145 -8.06 22.96 9.23
N GLN A 146 -9.17 22.90 9.97
CA GLN A 146 -10.49 22.54 9.45
C GLN A 146 -11.54 23.53 10.00
N PRO A 147 -11.47 24.81 9.62
CA PRO A 147 -12.43 25.80 10.09
C PRO A 147 -13.84 25.42 9.67
N VAL A 148 -14.79 25.67 10.57
CA VAL A 148 -16.22 25.59 10.29
C VAL A 148 -16.71 27.01 10.07
N VAL A 149 -17.29 27.26 8.90
CA VAL A 149 -17.71 28.58 8.45
C VAL A 149 -19.19 28.54 8.10
N THR A 150 -19.93 29.54 8.57
CA THR A 150 -21.31 29.77 8.11
C THR A 150 -21.25 30.29 6.68
N VAL A 151 -21.77 29.51 5.73
CA VAL A 151 -21.82 29.90 4.33
C VAL A 151 -23.20 30.45 3.99
N HIS A 152 -23.24 31.63 3.38
CA HIS A 152 -24.45 32.28 2.87
C HIS A 152 -24.54 32.12 1.34
N PRO A 153 -25.14 31.02 0.82
CA PRO A 153 -25.08 30.72 -0.61
C PRO A 153 -25.93 31.70 -1.42
N VAL A 154 -25.30 32.48 -2.30
CA VAL A 154 -26.02 33.28 -3.30
C VAL A 154 -26.66 32.34 -4.32
N ARG A 155 -27.98 32.44 -4.48
CA ARG A 155 -28.78 31.67 -5.45
C ARG A 155 -29.60 32.61 -6.33
N ASP A 156 -30.03 32.10 -7.49
CA ASP A 156 -30.92 32.83 -8.41
C ASP A 156 -32.17 33.35 -7.70
N PRO A 157 -32.72 34.50 -8.15
CA PRO A 157 -33.97 35.04 -7.62
C PRO A 157 -35.07 33.96 -7.60
N GLY A 158 -35.67 33.75 -6.42
CA GLY A 158 -36.74 32.75 -6.21
C GLY A 158 -36.30 31.40 -5.66
N LYS A 159 -35.00 31.14 -5.47
CA LYS A 159 -34.51 29.94 -4.77
C LYS A 159 -34.20 30.26 -3.30
N VAL A 160 -34.75 29.47 -2.39
CA VAL A 160 -34.42 29.59 -0.95
C VAL A 160 -32.93 29.31 -0.76
N ALA A 161 -32.17 30.33 -0.36
CA ALA A 161 -30.82 30.21 0.15
C ALA A 161 -30.92 29.96 1.66
N ARG A 162 -30.60 28.73 2.09
CA ARG A 162 -30.45 28.44 3.50
C ARG A 162 -28.97 28.43 3.82
N ASP A 163 -28.62 29.13 4.88
CA ASP A 163 -27.30 29.08 5.48
C ASP A 163 -26.99 27.67 5.93
N TYR A 164 -25.72 27.31 5.86
CA TYR A 164 -25.24 26.03 6.33
C TYR A 164 -23.83 26.15 6.89
N GLN A 165 -23.49 25.25 7.80
CA GLN A 165 -22.14 25.14 8.36
C GLN A 165 -21.29 24.29 7.42
N GLY A 166 -20.29 24.89 6.80
CA GLY A 166 -19.33 24.21 5.94
C GLY A 166 -18.02 23.98 6.68
N THR A 167 -17.49 22.77 6.64
CA THR A 167 -16.15 22.47 7.15
C THR A 167 -15.16 22.46 6.00
N PHE A 168 -14.14 23.31 6.07
CA PHE A 168 -13.07 23.34 5.08
C PHE A 168 -12.10 22.16 5.28
N SER A 169 -11.57 21.65 4.17
CA SER A 169 -10.39 20.77 4.17
C SER A 169 -9.44 21.23 3.09
N SER A 170 -8.16 21.31 3.43
CA SER A 170 -7.11 21.55 2.45
C SER A 170 -7.08 20.48 1.35
N ALA A 171 -6.56 20.85 0.18
CA ALA A 171 -6.45 19.94 -0.96
C ALA A 171 -5.60 18.71 -0.62
N ARG A 172 -4.47 18.89 0.07
CA ARG A 172 -3.61 17.81 0.60
C ARG A 172 -4.40 16.86 1.47
N ARG A 173 -5.10 17.39 2.48
CA ARG A 173 -5.88 16.57 3.43
C ARG A 173 -6.96 15.78 2.69
N TYR A 174 -7.70 16.43 1.79
CA TYR A 174 -8.73 15.77 1.00
C TYR A 174 -8.16 14.60 0.17
N VAL A 175 -7.07 14.81 -0.57
CA VAL A 175 -6.46 13.78 -1.43
C VAL A 175 -5.92 12.61 -0.59
N LEU A 176 -5.14 12.89 0.45
CA LEU A 176 -4.53 11.86 1.30
C LEU A 176 -5.59 11.05 2.04
N HIS A 177 -6.59 11.72 2.62
CA HIS A 177 -7.70 11.05 3.30
C HIS A 177 -8.50 10.18 2.32
N THR A 178 -8.90 10.75 1.18
CA THR A 178 -9.68 10.04 0.17
C THR A 178 -8.97 8.79 -0.31
N TYR A 179 -7.67 8.88 -0.63
CA TYR A 179 -6.89 7.73 -1.08
C TYR A 179 -6.82 6.63 -0.02
N ALA A 180 -6.66 7.00 1.26
CA ALA A 180 -6.52 6.06 2.36
C ALA A 180 -7.83 5.40 2.79
N THR A 181 -8.96 6.13 2.79
CA THR A 181 -10.20 5.69 3.47
C THR A 181 -11.33 5.32 2.52
N THR A 182 -11.33 5.81 1.29
CA THR A 182 -12.46 5.56 0.38
C THR A 182 -12.60 4.08 0.06
N LYS A 183 -13.83 3.61 -0.15
CA LYS A 183 -14.12 2.27 -0.69
C LYS A 183 -14.28 2.28 -2.22
N SER A 184 -14.53 3.44 -2.82
CA SER A 184 -14.74 3.58 -4.27
C SER A 184 -13.42 3.48 -5.04
N ALA A 185 -13.36 2.52 -5.98
CA ALA A 185 -12.18 2.34 -6.83
C ALA A 185 -11.93 3.56 -7.74
N SER A 186 -12.98 4.14 -8.32
CA SER A 186 -12.87 5.31 -9.19
C SER A 186 -12.40 6.55 -8.43
N LEU A 187 -12.91 6.76 -7.20
CA LEU A 187 -12.49 7.88 -6.38
C LEU A 187 -11.04 7.72 -5.89
N ARG A 188 -10.65 6.50 -5.51
CA ARG A 188 -9.25 6.20 -5.15
C ARG A 188 -8.31 6.44 -6.33
N ALA A 189 -8.69 5.98 -7.53
CA ALA A 189 -7.91 6.20 -8.75
C ALA A 189 -7.80 7.70 -9.09
N ARG A 190 -8.86 8.49 -8.87
CA ARG A 190 -8.82 9.95 -9.02
C ARG A 190 -7.83 10.59 -8.04
N ALA A 191 -7.91 10.28 -6.76
CA ALA A 191 -7.00 10.83 -5.75
C ALA A 191 -5.53 10.44 -6.05
N ALA A 192 -5.30 9.21 -6.52
CA ALA A 192 -3.97 8.71 -6.83
C ALA A 192 -3.23 9.52 -7.91
N ARG A 193 -3.94 10.18 -8.84
CA ARG A 193 -3.31 11.00 -9.90
C ARG A 193 -2.55 12.21 -9.36
N PHE A 194 -2.90 12.67 -8.18
CA PHE A 194 -2.29 13.84 -7.55
C PHE A 194 -1.19 13.46 -6.55
N LEU A 195 -0.98 12.16 -6.33
CA LEU A 195 0.01 11.66 -5.38
C LEU A 195 1.38 11.50 -6.06
N LEU A 196 2.38 12.13 -5.47
CA LEU A 196 3.78 11.86 -5.73
C LEU A 196 4.22 10.73 -4.81
N SER A 197 4.60 9.61 -5.40
CA SER A 197 5.05 8.44 -4.65
C SER A 197 6.56 8.31 -4.71
N SER A 198 7.23 8.28 -3.56
CA SER A 198 8.67 8.06 -3.46
C SER A 198 8.97 6.86 -2.54
N PRO A 199 10.16 6.23 -2.67
CA PRO A 199 10.62 5.24 -1.69
C PRO A 199 10.59 5.85 -0.28
N CYS A 200 10.16 5.05 0.70
CA CYS A 200 10.12 5.50 2.08
C CYS A 200 11.55 5.84 2.55
N PRO A 201 11.80 7.05 3.08
CA PRO A 201 13.15 7.49 3.45
C PRO A 201 13.73 6.68 4.61
N VAL A 202 12.87 6.11 5.47
CA VAL A 202 13.29 5.33 6.65
C VAL A 202 13.75 3.92 6.27
N CYS A 203 12.98 3.21 5.44
CA CYS A 203 13.32 1.83 5.05
C CYS A 203 13.98 1.71 3.67
N GLY A 204 14.08 2.80 2.92
CA GLY A 204 14.60 2.81 1.55
C GLY A 204 13.78 1.97 0.57
N GLY A 205 12.47 1.79 0.82
CA GLY A 205 11.64 0.88 0.02
C GLY A 205 11.51 -0.54 0.56
N ARG A 206 12.28 -0.92 1.59
CA ARG A 206 12.35 -2.31 2.09
C ARG A 206 11.22 -2.74 3.01
N ARG A 207 10.29 -1.82 3.34
CA ARG A 207 9.02 -2.08 4.04
C ARG A 207 9.11 -2.57 5.49
N LEU A 208 10.30 -2.90 5.99
CA LEU A 208 10.53 -3.44 7.33
C LEU A 208 11.18 -2.41 8.27
N ARG A 209 11.10 -2.69 9.56
CA ARG A 209 11.85 -1.96 10.58
C ARG A 209 13.38 -2.14 10.41
N PRO A 210 14.20 -1.14 10.79
CA PRO A 210 15.66 -1.22 10.69
C PRO A 210 16.25 -2.45 11.40
N GLU A 211 15.69 -2.85 12.55
CA GLU A 211 16.17 -3.99 13.34
C GLU A 211 16.07 -5.29 12.57
N ALA A 212 14.95 -5.52 11.87
CA ALA A 212 14.76 -6.69 11.02
C ALA A 212 15.68 -6.67 9.78
N LEU A 213 15.97 -5.48 9.23
CA LEU A 213 16.89 -5.30 8.11
C LEU A 213 18.37 -5.45 8.49
N ALA A 214 18.69 -5.36 9.78
CA ALA A 214 20.04 -5.55 10.28
C ALA A 214 20.43 -7.04 10.36
N VAL A 215 19.45 -7.95 10.46
CA VAL A 215 19.70 -9.39 10.53
C VAL A 215 20.07 -9.92 9.15
N ARG A 216 21.16 -10.70 9.07
CA ARG A 216 21.70 -11.20 7.80
C ARG A 216 21.68 -12.71 7.74
N PHE A 217 21.32 -13.28 6.60
CA PHE A 217 21.55 -14.70 6.28
C PHE A 217 22.37 -14.79 5.00
N ALA A 218 23.50 -15.49 5.05
CA ALA A 218 24.46 -15.55 3.94
C ALA A 218 24.84 -14.16 3.38
N GLY A 219 25.14 -13.23 4.29
CA GLY A 219 25.54 -11.86 3.97
C GLY A 219 24.42 -10.93 3.48
N ARG A 220 23.16 -11.39 3.42
CA ARG A 220 22.02 -10.62 2.89
C ARG A 220 20.93 -10.41 3.93
N ASP A 221 20.27 -9.26 3.89
CA ASP A 221 19.04 -9.06 4.65
C ASP A 221 17.87 -9.81 3.99
N ILE A 222 16.73 -9.86 4.68
CA ILE A 222 15.58 -10.62 4.21
C ILE A 222 15.01 -10.09 2.89
N THR A 223 15.11 -8.78 2.65
CA THR A 223 14.58 -8.17 1.43
C THR A 223 15.48 -8.41 0.24
N GLU A 224 16.80 -8.35 0.45
CA GLU A 224 17.79 -8.75 -0.53
C GLU A 224 17.66 -10.24 -0.90
N MET A 225 17.43 -11.10 0.09
CA MET A 225 17.18 -12.54 -0.15
C MET A 225 15.88 -12.78 -0.90
N ALA A 226 14.81 -12.05 -0.55
CA ALA A 226 13.51 -12.16 -1.21
C ALA A 226 13.54 -11.64 -2.67
N ALA A 227 14.46 -10.74 -3.00
CA ALA A 227 14.66 -10.24 -4.36
C ALA A 227 15.44 -11.20 -5.27
N LEU A 228 16.05 -12.27 -4.71
CA LEU A 228 16.78 -13.23 -5.52
C LEU A 228 15.83 -14.10 -6.37
N PRO A 229 16.23 -14.47 -7.60
CA PRO A 229 15.59 -15.55 -8.33
C PRO A 229 15.53 -16.83 -7.47
N LEU A 230 14.39 -17.52 -7.43
CA LEU A 230 14.19 -18.72 -6.59
C LEU A 230 15.28 -19.79 -6.75
N ARG A 231 15.85 -19.91 -7.96
CA ARG A 231 16.98 -20.81 -8.26
C ARG A 231 18.23 -20.49 -7.43
N LEU A 232 18.47 -19.22 -7.11
CA LEU A 232 19.63 -18.75 -6.35
C LEU A 232 19.36 -18.79 -4.84
N ALA A 233 18.13 -18.49 -4.39
CA ALA A 233 17.74 -18.64 -2.98
C ALA A 233 17.92 -20.09 -2.49
N GLY A 234 17.65 -21.08 -3.35
CA GLY A 234 17.86 -22.50 -3.07
C GLY A 234 19.32 -22.93 -2.91
N THR A 235 20.31 -22.10 -3.24
CA THR A 235 21.76 -22.41 -3.15
C THR A 235 22.42 -21.94 -1.85
N ALA A 236 21.72 -21.14 -1.02
CA ALA A 236 22.22 -20.69 0.27
C ALA A 236 22.32 -21.82 1.33
N ARG A 237 22.14 -23.08 0.93
CA ARG A 237 22.20 -24.30 1.78
C ARG A 237 23.61 -24.61 2.31
N HIS A 238 24.63 -23.88 1.88
CA HIS A 238 26.04 -24.16 2.22
C HIS A 238 26.67 -23.13 3.16
N HIS A 239 25.90 -22.17 3.69
CA HIS A 239 26.43 -21.33 4.76
C HIS A 239 26.45 -22.14 6.06
N PRO A 240 27.57 -22.22 6.78
CA PRO A 240 27.55 -22.75 8.14
C PRO A 240 26.59 -21.86 8.93
N ALA A 241 25.46 -22.42 9.34
CA ALA A 241 24.61 -21.81 10.34
C ALA A 241 25.47 -21.59 11.58
N GLN A 242 25.40 -20.42 12.20
CA GLN A 242 25.93 -20.28 13.55
C GLN A 242 25.33 -21.39 14.42
N PRO A 243 26.12 -22.06 15.28
CA PRO A 243 25.59 -23.14 16.09
C PRO A 243 24.40 -22.60 16.90
N PRO A 244 23.28 -23.36 16.96
CA PRO A 244 22.16 -22.96 17.80
C PRO A 244 22.67 -22.78 19.23
N ARG A 245 22.19 -21.73 19.91
CA ARG A 245 22.43 -21.58 21.35
C ARG A 245 21.98 -22.85 22.08
N PRO A 246 22.66 -23.28 23.16
CA PRO A 246 22.30 -24.49 23.88
C PRO A 246 20.84 -24.41 24.34
N GLY A 247 20.00 -25.36 23.88
CA GLY A 247 18.58 -25.47 24.22
C GLY A 247 17.62 -25.71 23.05
N CYS A 248 18.06 -25.62 21.79
CA CYS A 248 17.19 -25.82 20.63
C CYS A 248 17.62 -27.03 19.78
N ALA A 249 17.09 -28.21 20.07
CA ALA A 249 17.22 -29.39 19.23
C ALA A 249 15.92 -29.59 18.43
N LEU A 250 16.04 -29.73 17.11
CA LEU A 250 14.97 -30.25 16.24
C LEU A 250 15.42 -31.59 15.64
N PRO A 251 14.53 -32.59 15.54
CA PRO A 251 14.86 -33.87 14.91
C PRO A 251 14.87 -33.74 13.38
N ALA A 252 15.86 -34.34 12.75
CA ALA A 252 16.05 -34.36 11.29
C ALA A 252 15.11 -35.37 10.60
N GLY A 253 14.52 -34.97 9.47
CA GLY A 253 13.71 -35.82 8.60
C GLY A 253 13.77 -35.37 7.13
N HIS A 254 14.03 -36.32 6.24
CA HIS A 254 14.44 -36.22 4.84
C HIS A 254 13.50 -35.48 3.87
N LEU A 255 14.05 -34.89 2.79
CA LEU A 255 13.29 -34.60 1.57
C LEU A 255 14.15 -34.61 0.27
N HIS A 256 13.67 -35.39 -0.70
CA HIS A 256 14.22 -35.63 -2.04
C HIS A 256 13.94 -34.48 -3.03
N ARG A 257 14.81 -34.37 -4.05
CA ARG A 257 14.81 -33.36 -5.14
C ARG A 257 13.74 -33.62 -6.21
N GLY A 258 13.14 -32.54 -6.73
CA GLY A 258 12.39 -32.52 -8.00
C GLY A 258 12.52 -31.16 -8.68
N HIS A 259 12.99 -31.16 -9.93
CA HIS A 259 13.28 -29.97 -10.76
C HIS A 259 12.07 -29.56 -11.62
N GLY A 260 11.78 -28.26 -11.70
CA GLY A 260 10.86 -27.68 -12.69
C GLY A 260 10.90 -26.14 -12.63
N ARG A 261 11.25 -25.47 -13.74
CA ARG A 261 11.42 -24.01 -13.87
C ARG A 261 10.12 -23.36 -14.36
N LEU A 262 9.78 -22.17 -13.84
CA LEU A 262 8.77 -21.26 -14.42
C LEU A 262 9.26 -19.81 -14.29
N GLY A 263 9.23 -19.07 -15.40
CA GLY A 263 9.70 -17.69 -15.53
C GLY A 263 8.66 -16.65 -15.09
N LEU A 264 9.14 -15.44 -14.80
CA LEU A 264 8.32 -14.25 -14.58
C LEU A 264 8.93 -13.12 -15.43
N GLY A 265 8.23 -12.76 -16.49
CA GLY A 265 8.42 -11.54 -17.26
C GLY A 265 7.07 -10.85 -17.39
N GLU A 266 7.06 -9.53 -17.23
CA GLU A 266 5.93 -8.65 -17.57
C GLU A 266 5.79 -8.61 -19.10
N GLU A 267 4.56 -8.75 -19.63
CA GLU A 267 4.26 -8.41 -21.02
C GLU A 267 3.64 -7.00 -21.08
N HIS A 268 4.25 -6.18 -21.94
CA HIS A 268 3.80 -4.87 -22.38
C HIS A 268 2.46 -4.95 -23.13
N ALA A 269 1.67 -3.87 -23.01
CA ALA A 269 0.45 -3.67 -23.77
C ALA A 269 0.73 -3.54 -25.29
N GLY A 270 -0.06 -4.26 -26.11
CA GLY A 270 -0.18 -4.09 -27.55
C GLY A 270 -1.66 -4.14 -27.95
N GLU A 271 -2.05 -3.18 -28.80
CA GLU A 271 -3.40 -2.80 -29.24
C GLU A 271 -4.23 -3.87 -30.01
N PRO A 272 -5.55 -3.61 -30.24
CA PRO A 272 -6.52 -4.63 -30.66
C PRO A 272 -6.62 -4.79 -32.18
N GLY A 273 -6.60 -6.04 -32.65
CA GLY A 273 -6.73 -6.40 -34.06
C GLY A 273 -7.85 -7.43 -34.32
N ALA A 274 -8.95 -6.90 -34.85
CA ALA A 274 -9.97 -7.46 -35.75
C ALA A 274 -10.06 -8.98 -36.05
N ASP A 275 -11.32 -9.44 -35.99
CA ASP A 275 -12.03 -10.26 -36.99
C ASP A 275 -11.45 -11.62 -37.42
N ARG A 276 -12.19 -12.70 -37.14
CA ARG A 276 -12.74 -13.55 -38.21
C ARG A 276 -13.78 -14.56 -37.73
N ARG A 277 -14.92 -14.44 -38.38
CA ARG A 277 -16.05 -15.35 -38.57
C ARG A 277 -15.69 -16.84 -38.80
N ARG A 278 -16.77 -17.63 -38.70
CA ARG A 278 -17.12 -18.93 -39.34
C ARG A 278 -16.85 -20.13 -38.40
N ARG A 279 -17.80 -21.04 -38.17
CA ARG A 279 -19.00 -21.46 -38.91
C ARG A 279 -20.16 -21.73 -37.95
#